data_AF-A0A2H3CEJ4-F1
#
_entry.id   AF-A0A2H3CEJ4-F1
#
_cell.length_a   1.000
_cell.length_b   1.000
_cell.length_c   1.000
_cell.angle_alpha   90.00
_cell.angle_beta   90.00
_cell.angle_gamma   90.00
#
_symmetry.space_group_name_H-M   'P 1'
#
loop_
_entity.id
_entity.type
_entity.pdbx_description
1 polymer ?
#
loop_
_entity_poly.entity_id
_entity_poly.type
_entity_poly.pdbx_seq_one_letter_code
_entity_poly.pdbx_strand_id
1 'polypeptide(L)' 'GHTPYEVFHESKPDLQHIHQWGCKVWIHVEDGLKLEGHAHEGQWLGLDQESNGHQIYY' A
#
# COMPACT_ATOMS: atom_id res chain seq x y z
N GLY A 1 -2.07 21.62 13.09
CA GLY A 1 -2.10 22.03 11.68
C GLY A 1 -3.08 21.16 10.95
N HIS A 2 -3.86 21.72 10.04
CA HIS A 2 -4.82 20.97 9.22
C HIS A 2 -4.17 20.54 7.92
N THR A 3 -4.53 19.36 7.42
CA THR A 3 -4.09 18.96 6.07
C THR A 3 -4.86 19.78 5.03
N PRO A 4 -4.29 20.03 3.83
CA PRO A 4 -5.01 20.71 2.76
C PRO A 4 -6.37 20.07 2.43
N TYR A 5 -6.45 18.74 2.53
CA TYR A 5 -7.70 18.00 2.34
C TYR A 5 -8.75 18.38 3.38
N GLU A 6 -8.38 18.44 4.66
CA GLU A 6 -9.27 18.83 5.76
C GLU A 6 -9.76 20.27 5.64
N VAL A 7 -8.90 21.19 5.20
CA VAL A 7 -9.28 22.60 4.99
C VAL A 7 -10.28 22.74 3.85
N PHE A 8 -10.12 21.95 2.79
CA PHE A 8 -10.98 22.03 1.60
C PHE A 8 -12.33 21.30 1.79
N HIS A 9 -12.32 20.13 2.42
CA HIS A 9 -13.52 19.28 2.58
C HIS A 9 -14.19 19.43 3.94
N GLU A 10 -13.65 20.27 4.83
CA GLU A 10 -14.10 20.48 6.22
C GLU A 10 -14.24 19.17 7.03
N SER A 11 -13.57 18.11 6.58
CA SER A 11 -13.68 16.75 7.10
C SER A 11 -12.36 16.01 6.96
N LYS A 12 -12.13 15.04 7.85
CA LYS A 12 -10.95 14.19 7.77
C LYS A 12 -11.10 13.20 6.61
N PRO A 13 -10.01 12.90 5.89
CA PRO A 13 -10.03 11.84 4.89
C PRO A 13 -10.38 10.51 5.57
N ASP A 14 -11.20 9.70 4.91
CA ASP A 14 -11.48 8.36 5.37
C ASP A 14 -10.28 7.44 5.06
N LEU A 15 -9.69 6.88 6.11
CA LEU A 15 -8.52 6.00 6.02
C LEU A 15 -8.86 4.53 6.29
N GLN A 16 -10.15 4.18 6.46
CA GLN A 16 -10.57 2.82 6.81
C GLN A 16 -10.13 1.74 5.81
N HIS A 17 -9.92 2.14 4.54
CA HIS A 17 -9.52 1.24 3.46
C HIS A 17 -8.02 1.25 3.17
N ILE A 18 -7.24 2.03 3.92
CA ILE A 18 -5.79 2.12 3.75
C ILE A 18 -5.11 1.24 4.78
N HIS A 19 -4.12 0.48 4.33
CA HIS A 19 -3.31 -0.35 5.23
C HIS A 19 -2.54 0.53 6.21
N GLN A 20 -2.33 0.02 7.42
CA GLN A 20 -1.39 0.64 8.34
C GLN A 20 0.03 0.54 7.77
N TRP A 21 0.81 1.62 7.88
CA TRP A 21 2.23 1.62 7.56
C TRP A 21 2.96 0.44 8.22
N GLY A 22 3.74 -0.31 7.43
CA GLY A 22 4.51 -1.48 7.86
C GLY A 22 3.69 -2.75 8.06
N CYS A 23 2.40 -2.76 7.73
CA CYS A 23 1.58 -3.96 7.86
C CYS A 23 2.08 -5.08 6.94
N LYS A 24 2.01 -6.32 7.42
CA LYS A 24 2.36 -7.52 6.67
C LYS A 24 1.37 -7.73 5.51
N VAL A 25 1.90 -7.86 4.31
CA VAL A 25 1.15 -8.13 3.08
C VAL A 25 1.75 -9.30 2.32
N TRP A 26 0.95 -9.90 1.44
CA TRP A 26 1.38 -10.96 0.53
C TRP A 26 1.33 -10.46 -0.90
N ILE A 27 2.42 -10.64 -1.63
CA ILE A 27 2.61 -10.12 -2.99
C ILE A 27 2.68 -11.30 -3.94
N HIS A 28 1.95 -11.20 -5.05
CA HIS A 28 2.07 -12.15 -6.13
C HIS A 28 3.17 -11.69 -7.09
N VAL A 29 4.25 -12.46 -7.21
CA VAL A 29 5.35 -12.20 -8.14
C VAL A 29 5.22 -13.20 -9.30
N GLU A 30 5.13 -12.70 -10.52
CA GLU A 30 4.94 -13.55 -11.71
C GLU A 30 6.22 -14.27 -12.17
N ASP A 31 7.39 -13.84 -11.69
CA ASP A 31 8.71 -14.21 -12.21
C ASP A 31 9.30 -15.48 -11.55
N GLY A 32 8.46 -16.51 -11.35
CA GLY A 32 8.83 -17.78 -10.72
C GLY A 32 8.89 -18.97 -11.68
N LEU A 33 9.72 -19.98 -11.36
CA LEU A 33 9.61 -21.28 -12.02
C LEU A 33 8.28 -21.95 -11.64
N LYS A 34 7.74 -22.81 -12.50
CA LYS A 34 6.42 -23.48 -12.33
C LYS A 34 6.17 -24.13 -10.96
N LEU A 35 7.22 -24.47 -10.22
CA LEU A 35 7.16 -25.16 -8.92
C LEU A 35 7.56 -24.26 -7.74
N GLU A 36 7.90 -23.00 -7.97
CA GLU A 36 8.25 -22.06 -6.91
C GLU A 36 7.00 -21.37 -6.36
N GLY A 37 7.11 -20.86 -5.14
CA GLY A 37 6.03 -20.07 -4.53
C GLY A 37 5.97 -18.69 -5.18
N HIS A 38 4.82 -18.35 -5.78
CA HIS A 38 4.61 -17.03 -6.37
C HIS A 38 4.18 -15.97 -5.34
N ALA A 39 4.05 -16.36 -4.06
CA ALA A 39 3.61 -15.48 -2.99
C ALA A 39 4.78 -15.13 -2.07
N HIS A 40 5.13 -13.85 -2.01
CA HIS A 40 6.16 -13.32 -1.12
C HIS A 40 5.53 -12.51 0.01
N GLU A 41 6.08 -12.67 1.21
CA GLU A 41 5.74 -11.82 2.35
C GLU A 41 6.48 -10.48 2.23
N GLY A 42 5.76 -9.38 2.43
CA GLY A 42 6.33 -8.04 2.40
C GLY A 42 5.71 -7.10 3.42
N GLN A 43 6.23 -5.87 3.46
CA GLN A 43 5.76 -4.79 4.32
C GLN A 43 5.18 -3.66 3.48
N TRP A 44 3.92 -3.30 3.74
CA TRP A 44 3.28 -2.18 3.06
C TRP A 44 3.90 -0.87 3.52
N LEU A 45 4.46 -0.11 2.59
CA LEU A 45 4.98 1.23 2.87
C LEU A 45 3.92 2.27 2.55
N GLY A 46 3.24 2.19 1.42
CA GLY A 46 2.33 3.29 1.09
C GLY A 46 1.60 3.13 -0.22
N LEU A 47 1.03 4.24 -0.66
CA LEU A 47 0.65 4.42 -2.05
C LEU A 47 1.87 4.94 -2.81
N ASP A 48 2.06 4.39 -4.00
CA ASP A 48 3.07 4.89 -4.92
C ASP A 48 2.71 6.32 -5.39
N GLN A 49 3.72 7.16 -5.61
CA GLN A 49 3.50 8.57 -5.96
C GLN A 49 3.29 8.78 -7.46
N GLU A 50 3.80 7.86 -8.29
CA GLU A 50 3.75 7.97 -9.76
C GLU A 50 2.65 7.11 -10.36
N SER A 51 2.24 6.05 -9.67
CA SER A 51 1.19 5.12 -10.05
C SER A 51 0.09 5.04 -8.98
N ASN A 52 -1.11 4.59 -9.37
CA ASN A 52 -2.17 4.24 -8.41
C ASN A 52 -1.91 2.89 -7.70
N GLY A 53 -0.64 2.50 -7.58
CA GLY A 53 -0.19 1.24 -6.99
C GLY A 53 0.11 1.34 -5.50
N HIS A 54 0.43 0.19 -4.91
CA HIS A 54 0.95 0.10 -3.55
C HIS A 54 2.47 -0.02 -3.58
N GLN A 55 3.15 0.74 -2.71
CA GLN A 55 4.58 0.60 -2.47
C GLN A 55 4.82 -0.44 -1.38
N ILE A 56 5.57 -1.50 -1.69
CA ILE A 56 5.79 -2.64 -0.80
C ILE A 56 7.29 -2.99 -0.80
N TYR A 57 7.83 -3.27 0.37
CA TYR A 57 9.18 -3.80 0.55
C TYR A 57 9.12 -5.33 0.74
N TYR A 58 9.79 -6.10 -0.10
CA TYR A 58 9.82 -7.57 -0.08
C TYR A 58 11.14 -8.13 -0.61
#